data_AF-A0AAW0PBK3-F1
#
_entry.id   AF-A0AAW0PBK3-F1
#
_cell.length_a   1.000
_cell.length_b   1.000
_cell.length_c   1.000
_cell.angle_alpha   90.00
_cell.angle_beta   90.00
_cell.angle_gamma   90.00
#
_symmetry.space_group_name_H-M   'P 1'
#
loop_
_entity.id
_entity.type
_entity.pdbx_description
1 polymer ?
#
loop_
_entity_poly.entity_id
_entity_poly.type
_entity_poly.pdbx_seq_one_letter_code
_entity_poly.pdbx_strand_id
1 'polypeptide(L)'
;MKSNFIIDKSQEEVCDLLHAAPFQNILPRVYIKEGERLEVRMKRLEAKYAPLHLVPLIERLGTPQQIAIAREGDLLTKERLCCGLSMFEVILTRIRSFLQDGVWRGPPPTNGVMHVDECMEFHRLWSAMQFVYCIPVGTHEFTAEQCFGDGLNWAGCAIIVLLDNNAALTSLTSATICSKSKDKMEKMKSSRMFP
;
A
#
# COMPACT_ATOMS: atom_id res chain seq x y z
N MET A 1 10.16 1.23 10.19
CA MET A 1 9.39 1.58 11.41
C MET A 1 8.09 2.36 11.12
N LYS A 2 8.08 3.36 10.21
CA LYS A 2 6.87 4.17 9.93
C LYS A 2 5.79 3.49 9.06
N SER A 3 6.15 2.55 8.16
CA SER A 3 5.14 1.81 7.37
C SER A 3 4.28 0.86 8.21
N ASN A 4 4.79 0.37 9.34
CA ASN A 4 4.00 -0.44 10.26
C ASN A 4 2.90 0.39 10.92
N PHE A 5 3.09 1.69 11.15
CA PHE A 5 2.12 2.53 11.83
C PHE A 5 0.80 2.66 11.06
N ILE A 6 0.82 2.73 9.72
CA ILE A 6 -0.40 2.88 8.92
C ILE A 6 -1.21 1.57 8.88
N ILE A 7 -0.51 0.43 8.77
CA ILE A 7 -1.12 -0.89 8.77
C ILE A 7 -1.64 -1.23 10.17
N ASP A 8 -0.86 -0.93 11.20
CA ASP A 8 -1.22 -1.11 12.61
C ASP A 8 -2.43 -0.25 12.98
N LYS A 9 -2.47 1.02 12.54
CA LYS A 9 -3.64 1.89 12.75
C LYS A 9 -4.90 1.34 12.07
N SER A 10 -4.76 0.77 10.87
CA SER A 10 -5.91 0.17 10.18
C SER A 10 -6.42 -1.07 10.93
N GLN A 11 -5.54 -1.88 11.51
CA GLN A 11 -5.93 -3.04 12.32
C GLN A 11 -6.61 -2.62 13.64
N GLU A 12 -6.07 -1.61 14.31
CA GLU A 12 -6.65 -1.02 15.52
C GLU A 12 -8.07 -0.50 15.25
N GLU A 13 -8.25 0.30 14.18
CA GLU A 13 -9.54 0.86 13.83
C GLU A 13 -10.58 -0.22 13.46
N VAL A 14 -10.17 -1.30 12.77
CA VAL A 14 -11.07 -2.43 12.47
C VAL A 14 -11.49 -3.14 13.76
N CYS A 15 -10.57 -3.36 14.70
CA CYS A 15 -10.91 -3.93 16.00
C CYS A 15 -11.91 -3.04 16.75
N ASP A 16 -11.73 -1.72 16.76
CA ASP A 16 -12.68 -0.78 17.38
C ASP A 16 -14.07 -0.87 16.73
N LEU A 17 -14.14 -0.92 15.39
CA LEU A 17 -15.39 -1.06 14.64
C LEU A 17 -16.10 -2.38 14.98
N LEU A 18 -15.37 -3.48 15.13
CA LEU A 18 -15.93 -4.78 15.51
C LEU A 18 -16.55 -4.75 16.91
N HIS A 19 -15.93 -4.05 17.86
CA HIS A 19 -16.49 -3.86 19.20
C HIS A 19 -17.69 -2.91 19.21
N ALA A 20 -17.70 -1.90 18.33
CA ALA A 20 -18.80 -0.95 18.21
C ALA A 20 -20.03 -1.51 17.48
N ALA A 21 -19.83 -2.47 16.56
CA ALA A 21 -20.85 -3.00 15.65
C ALA A 21 -22.20 -3.37 16.31
N PRO A 22 -22.24 -4.07 17.47
CA PRO A 22 -23.51 -4.42 18.12
C PRO A 22 -24.34 -3.20 18.55
N PHE A 23 -23.69 -2.10 18.92
CA PHE A 23 -24.34 -0.87 19.39
C PHE A 23 -24.79 0.04 18.25
N GLN A 24 -24.28 -0.21 17.05
CA GLN A 24 -24.55 0.56 15.83
C GLN A 24 -25.46 -0.17 14.84
N ASN A 25 -26.08 -1.28 15.28
CA ASN A 25 -26.95 -2.13 14.48
C ASN A 25 -26.26 -2.74 13.23
N ILE A 26 -24.95 -3.02 13.34
CA ILE A 26 -24.20 -3.70 12.29
C ILE A 26 -24.14 -5.19 12.64
N LEU A 27 -24.85 -6.00 11.86
CA LEU A 27 -24.97 -7.44 12.11
C LEU A 27 -24.25 -8.24 11.03
N PRO A 28 -23.48 -9.28 11.41
CA PRO A 28 -22.81 -10.14 10.44
C PRO A 28 -23.84 -10.97 9.67
N ARG A 29 -23.48 -11.35 8.45
CA ARG A 29 -24.29 -12.25 7.63
C ARG A 29 -24.45 -13.61 8.33
N VAL A 30 -25.69 -14.09 8.45
CA VAL A 30 -26.01 -15.36 9.12
C VAL A 30 -26.19 -16.50 8.13
N TYR A 31 -25.93 -17.71 8.61
CA TYR A 31 -26.27 -18.93 7.90
C TYR A 31 -27.79 -19.06 7.71
N ILE A 32 -28.20 -19.51 6.52
CA ILE A 32 -29.59 -19.70 6.09
C ILE A 32 -29.79 -21.17 5.73
N LYS A 33 -30.81 -21.79 6.33
CA LYS A 33 -31.21 -23.16 6.00
C LYS A 33 -32.00 -23.20 4.69
N GLU A 34 -32.05 -24.36 4.07
CA GLU A 34 -32.82 -24.59 2.84
C GLU A 34 -34.30 -24.22 3.07
N GLY A 35 -34.86 -23.37 2.20
CA GLY A 35 -36.23 -22.84 2.32
C GLY A 35 -36.39 -21.58 3.18
N GLU A 36 -35.36 -21.10 3.87
CA GLU A 36 -35.40 -19.83 4.62
C GLU A 36 -34.98 -18.62 3.74
N ARG A 37 -35.57 -17.45 4.00
CA ARG A 37 -35.19 -16.19 3.35
C ARG A 37 -34.25 -15.37 4.24
N LEU A 38 -33.13 -14.92 3.69
CA LEU A 38 -32.11 -14.15 4.42
C LEU A 38 -32.68 -12.89 5.06
N GLU A 39 -33.55 -12.17 4.35
CA GLU A 39 -34.15 -10.91 4.79
C GLU A 39 -34.99 -11.10 6.06
N VAL A 40 -35.74 -12.21 6.13
CA VAL A 40 -36.58 -12.53 7.30
C VAL A 40 -35.71 -12.86 8.51
N ARG A 41 -34.64 -13.63 8.29
CA ARG A 41 -33.68 -14.03 9.33
C ARG A 41 -32.92 -12.82 9.87
N MET A 42 -32.52 -11.90 8.99
CA MET A 42 -31.88 -10.64 9.34
C MET A 42 -32.80 -9.73 10.15
N LYS A 43 -34.04 -9.51 9.70
CA LYS A 43 -35.02 -8.70 10.45
C LYS A 43 -35.30 -9.24 11.85
N ARG A 44 -35.38 -10.57 12.00
CA ARG A 44 -35.51 -11.20 13.33
C ARG A 44 -34.29 -10.96 14.21
N LEU A 45 -33.09 -10.98 13.63
CA LEU A 45 -31.86 -10.72 14.36
C LEU A 45 -31.74 -9.26 14.77
N GLU A 46 -32.11 -8.34 13.89
CA GLU A 46 -32.20 -6.91 14.17
C GLU A 46 -33.18 -6.64 15.32
N ALA A 47 -34.38 -7.24 15.28
CA ALA A 47 -35.34 -7.12 16.38
C ALA A 47 -34.80 -7.68 17.72
N LYS A 48 -34.01 -8.77 17.67
CA LYS A 48 -33.39 -9.37 18.86
C LYS A 48 -32.36 -8.43 19.50
N TYR A 49 -31.58 -7.71 18.68
CA TYR A 49 -30.52 -6.81 19.16
C TYR A 49 -30.91 -5.33 19.21
N ALA A 50 -32.14 -4.99 18.83
CA ALA A 50 -32.66 -3.62 18.92
C ALA A 50 -32.42 -2.93 20.29
N PRO A 51 -32.49 -3.61 21.45
CA PRO A 51 -32.19 -2.99 22.74
C PRO A 51 -30.74 -2.51 22.92
N LEU A 52 -29.79 -3.04 22.12
CA LEU A 52 -28.38 -2.62 22.15
C LEU A 52 -28.11 -1.39 21.28
N HIS A 53 -29.04 -1.01 20.40
CA HIS A 53 -28.85 0.10 19.49
C HIS A 53 -28.84 1.42 20.27
N LEU A 54 -27.65 2.00 20.43
CA LEU A 54 -27.38 3.02 21.43
C LEU A 54 -28.11 4.34 21.16
N VAL A 55 -28.03 4.85 19.93
CA VAL A 55 -28.62 6.16 19.59
C VAL A 55 -30.14 6.15 19.75
N PRO A 56 -30.91 5.20 19.18
CA PRO A 56 -32.36 5.15 19.39
C PRO A 56 -32.77 4.95 20.85
N LEU A 57 -31.95 4.25 21.64
CA LEU A 57 -32.21 4.08 23.06
C LEU A 57 -32.09 5.41 23.82
N ILE A 58 -31.05 6.19 23.54
CA ILE A 58 -30.83 7.51 24.14
C ILE A 58 -31.86 8.52 23.63
N GLU A 59 -32.26 8.45 22.36
CA GLU A 59 -33.34 9.29 21.81
C GLU A 59 -34.68 9.06 22.51
N ARG A 60 -34.93 7.84 22.97
CA ARG A 60 -36.18 7.49 23.66
C ARG A 60 -36.18 7.86 25.15
N LEU A 61 -35.02 7.79 25.82
CA LEU A 61 -34.94 7.85 27.28
C LEU A 61 -34.07 9.00 27.83
N GLY A 62 -33.25 9.62 26.99
CA GLY A 62 -32.23 10.60 27.38
C GLY A 62 -32.69 12.05 27.30
N THR A 63 -31.84 12.93 27.81
CA THR A 63 -32.02 14.39 27.71
C THR A 63 -31.59 14.91 26.33
N PRO A 64 -32.02 16.12 25.92
CA PRO A 64 -31.57 16.71 24.66
C PRO A 64 -30.03 16.81 24.54
N GLN A 65 -29.34 17.07 25.65
CA GLN A 65 -27.88 17.12 25.69
C GLN A 65 -27.26 15.73 25.45
N GLN A 66 -27.81 14.69 26.07
CA GLN A 66 -27.34 13.31 25.89
C GLN A 66 -27.54 12.83 24.45
N ILE A 67 -28.67 13.20 23.83
CA ILE A 67 -28.96 12.86 22.42
C ILE A 67 -27.93 13.50 21.49
N ALA A 68 -27.62 14.78 21.67
CA ALA A 68 -26.62 15.48 20.87
C ALA A 68 -25.25 14.80 20.95
N ILE A 69 -24.79 14.53 22.19
CA ILE A 69 -23.49 13.86 22.43
C ILE A 69 -23.47 12.45 21.84
N ALA A 70 -24.56 11.68 21.98
CA ALA A 70 -24.63 10.32 21.47
C ALA A 70 -24.55 10.26 19.94
N ARG A 71 -25.20 11.21 19.24
CA ARG A 71 -25.14 11.29 17.77
C ARG A 71 -23.74 11.65 17.28
N GLU A 72 -23.08 12.59 17.94
CA GLU A 72 -21.70 12.97 17.59
C GLU A 72 -20.71 11.83 17.87
N GLY A 73 -20.84 11.16 19.02
CA GLY A 73 -20.02 10.00 19.36
C GLY A 73 -20.20 8.82 18.40
N ASP A 74 -21.44 8.56 17.97
CA ASP A 74 -21.73 7.52 16.97
C ASP A 74 -21.07 7.82 15.62
N LEU A 75 -21.09 9.08 15.18
CA LEU A 75 -20.42 9.52 13.96
C LEU A 75 -18.90 9.30 14.03
N LEU A 76 -18.25 9.76 15.11
CA LEU A 76 -16.81 9.61 15.33
C LEU A 76 -16.37 8.14 15.45
N THR A 77 -17.27 7.25 15.85
CA THR A 77 -17.00 5.81 15.95
C THR A 77 -17.11 5.13 14.58
N LYS A 78 -18.02 5.58 13.70
CA LYS A 78 -18.22 5.03 12.35
C LYS A 78 -17.20 5.52 11.34
N GLU A 79 -16.83 6.79 11.42
CA GLU A 79 -15.92 7.44 10.48
C GLU A 79 -14.46 7.18 10.86
N ARG A 80 -13.92 6.07 10.34
CA ARG A 80 -12.51 5.68 10.51
C ARG A 80 -11.76 5.75 9.19
N LEU A 81 -10.44 5.93 9.24
CA LEU A 81 -9.60 6.01 8.03
C LEU A 81 -9.64 4.69 7.24
N CYS A 82 -9.70 3.55 7.94
CA CYS A 82 -9.83 2.22 7.34
C CYS A 82 -11.10 2.04 6.47
N CYS A 83 -12.09 2.93 6.57
CA CYS A 83 -13.33 2.87 5.79
C CYS A 83 -13.20 3.41 4.34
N GLY A 84 -12.00 3.79 3.90
CA GLY A 84 -11.76 4.17 2.50
C GLY A 84 -10.71 5.27 2.27
N LEU A 85 -9.97 5.68 3.29
CA LEU A 85 -8.95 6.72 3.19
C LEU A 85 -7.55 6.12 3.39
N SER A 86 -6.69 6.23 2.37
CA SER A 86 -5.30 5.80 2.46
C SER A 86 -4.37 7.01 2.60
N MET A 87 -3.74 7.17 3.76
CA MET A 87 -2.71 8.20 3.95
C MET A 87 -1.49 7.99 3.05
N PHE A 88 -1.24 6.75 2.62
CA PHE A 88 -0.07 6.42 1.82
C PHE A 88 -0.08 7.11 0.46
N GLU A 89 -1.24 7.16 -0.20
CA GLU A 89 -1.40 7.85 -1.48
C GLU A 89 -1.16 9.36 -1.35
N VAL A 90 -1.65 9.97 -0.27
CA VAL A 90 -1.42 11.40 0.03
C VAL A 90 0.05 11.68 0.25
N ILE A 91 0.76 10.80 0.96
CA ILE A 91 2.21 10.92 1.19
C ILE A 91 2.96 10.82 -0.13
N LEU A 92 2.67 9.82 -0.96
CA LEU A 92 3.29 9.64 -2.27
C LEU A 92 3.04 10.84 -3.19
N THR A 93 1.82 11.38 -3.19
CA THR A 93 1.46 12.59 -3.95
C THR A 93 2.27 13.80 -3.49
N ARG A 94 2.50 13.96 -2.18
CA ARG A 94 3.38 15.01 -1.65
C ARG A 94 4.85 14.78 -2.00
N ILE A 95 5.33 13.54 -1.98
CA ILE A 95 6.71 13.25 -2.39
C ILE A 95 6.90 13.59 -3.88
N ARG A 96 5.92 13.30 -4.73
CA ARG A 96 5.92 13.68 -6.15
C ARG A 96 6.09 15.19 -6.32
N SER A 97 5.53 16.01 -5.44
CA SER A 97 5.67 17.47 -5.53
C SER A 97 7.10 17.97 -5.26
N PHE A 98 7.98 17.14 -4.69
CA PHE A 98 9.40 17.45 -4.53
C PHE A 98 10.24 17.05 -5.75
N LEU A 99 9.69 16.29 -6.69
CA LEU A 99 10.37 15.76 -7.87
C LEU A 99 10.05 16.57 -9.13
N GLN A 100 10.15 17.90 -9.04
CA GLN A 100 9.77 18.83 -10.12
C GLN A 100 10.94 19.28 -11.00
N ASP A 101 12.17 19.08 -10.53
CA ASP A 101 13.36 19.47 -11.28
C ASP A 101 13.49 18.69 -12.59
N GLY A 102 13.86 19.37 -13.67
CA GLY A 102 14.05 18.76 -14.99
C GLY A 102 15.09 17.63 -14.99
N VAL A 103 16.03 17.61 -14.04
CA VAL A 103 17.06 16.56 -13.91
C VAL A 103 16.46 15.16 -13.73
N TRP A 104 15.26 15.05 -13.16
CA TRP A 104 14.63 13.76 -12.90
C TRP A 104 14.11 13.08 -14.18
N ARG A 105 13.63 13.89 -15.13
CA ARG A 105 12.99 13.45 -16.37
C ARG A 105 13.88 13.62 -17.61
N GLY A 106 14.92 14.43 -17.51
CA GLY A 106 15.74 14.80 -18.65
C GLY A 106 15.00 15.71 -19.66
N PRO A 107 15.67 16.07 -20.76
CA PRO A 107 15.03 16.79 -21.85
C PRO A 107 13.98 15.92 -22.55
N PRO A 108 13.10 16.49 -23.40
CA PRO A 108 12.21 15.70 -24.23
C PRO A 108 12.97 14.75 -25.17
N PRO A 109 12.42 13.56 -25.46
CA PRO A 109 13.08 12.59 -26.33
C PRO A 109 13.21 13.11 -27.76
N THR A 110 14.39 12.88 -28.35
CA THR A 110 14.75 13.28 -29.73
C THR A 110 13.83 12.66 -30.78
N ASN A 111 13.34 11.44 -30.53
CA ASN A 111 12.39 10.72 -31.37
C ASN A 111 10.91 11.06 -31.09
N GLY A 112 10.63 11.94 -30.12
CA GLY A 112 9.28 12.36 -29.73
C GLY A 112 8.45 11.30 -28.98
N VAL A 113 9.01 10.13 -28.65
CA VAL A 113 8.32 9.02 -27.99
C VAL A 113 8.96 8.65 -26.66
N MET A 114 10.24 8.25 -26.65
CA MET A 114 10.98 7.89 -25.44
C MET A 114 12.50 7.83 -25.68
N HIS A 115 13.30 8.06 -24.63
CA HIS A 115 14.75 7.87 -24.68
C HIS A 115 15.12 6.39 -24.69
N VAL A 116 15.85 5.95 -25.72
CA VAL A 116 16.23 4.54 -25.90
C VAL A 116 17.70 4.34 -25.51
N ASP A 117 18.58 5.20 -26.02
CA ASP A 117 20.02 5.13 -25.81
C ASP A 117 20.56 6.23 -24.89
N GLU A 118 19.78 7.30 -24.66
CA GLU A 118 20.20 8.40 -23.80
C GLU A 118 20.01 8.09 -22.31
N CYS A 119 21.05 8.32 -21.50
CA CYS A 119 21.06 8.11 -20.04
C CYS A 119 20.65 9.37 -19.28
N MET A 120 19.54 10.01 -19.67
CA MET A 120 19.13 11.32 -19.15
C MET A 120 18.00 11.26 -18.11
N GLU A 121 17.45 10.07 -17.85
CA GLU A 121 16.34 9.85 -16.93
C GLU A 121 16.79 9.13 -15.65
N PHE A 122 16.13 9.41 -14.52
CA PHE A 122 16.49 8.82 -13.22
C PHE A 122 16.54 7.28 -13.23
N HIS A 123 15.64 6.62 -13.95
CA HIS A 123 15.61 5.15 -13.98
C HIS A 123 16.87 4.53 -14.61
N ARG A 124 17.60 5.28 -15.45
CA ARG A 124 18.89 4.85 -16.02
C ARG A 124 19.99 4.89 -14.97
N LEU A 125 20.04 5.97 -14.19
CA LEU A 125 20.93 6.07 -13.03
C LEU A 125 20.63 4.95 -12.02
N TRP A 126 19.35 4.72 -11.72
CA TRP A 126 18.93 3.64 -10.83
C TRP A 126 19.36 2.27 -11.35
N SER A 127 19.22 2.00 -12.65
CA SER A 127 19.67 0.75 -13.26
C SER A 127 21.19 0.55 -13.12
N ALA A 128 21.99 1.62 -13.22
CA ALA A 128 23.43 1.56 -12.98
C ALA A 128 23.77 1.28 -11.50
N MET A 129 23.07 1.93 -10.56
CA MET A 129 23.21 1.63 -9.13
C MET A 129 22.84 0.18 -8.82
N GLN A 130 21.73 -0.31 -9.37
CA GLN A 130 21.28 -1.70 -9.23
C GLN A 130 22.27 -2.69 -9.81
N PHE A 131 22.89 -2.38 -10.94
CA PHE A 131 23.97 -3.20 -11.46
C PHE A 131 25.12 -3.34 -10.46
N VAL A 132 25.51 -2.26 -9.77
CA VAL A 132 26.61 -2.27 -8.79
C VAL A 132 26.26 -3.11 -7.57
N TYR A 133 25.10 -2.88 -6.94
CA TYR A 133 24.76 -3.60 -5.71
C TYR A 133 24.34 -5.05 -5.93
N CYS A 134 24.07 -5.48 -7.17
CA CYS A 134 23.88 -6.89 -7.52
C CYS A 134 25.20 -7.64 -7.81
N ILE A 135 26.36 -6.98 -7.77
CA ILE A 135 27.65 -7.66 -7.94
C ILE A 135 27.94 -8.48 -6.68
N PRO A 136 28.25 -9.79 -6.79
CA PRO A 136 28.62 -10.60 -5.63
C PRO A 136 29.86 -10.04 -4.94
N VAL A 137 29.79 -9.86 -3.63
CA VAL A 137 30.89 -9.43 -2.76
C VAL A 137 31.66 -10.63 -2.21
N GLY A 138 32.84 -10.41 -1.64
CA GLY A 138 33.63 -11.45 -1.00
C GLY A 138 32.93 -12.10 0.20
N THR A 139 33.36 -13.29 0.60
CA THR A 139 32.74 -14.09 1.69
C THR A 139 32.70 -13.40 3.07
N HIS A 140 33.49 -12.34 3.27
CA HIS A 140 33.56 -11.58 4.52
C HIS A 140 33.16 -10.11 4.34
N GLU A 141 32.56 -9.77 3.20
CA GLU A 141 32.08 -8.42 2.90
C GLU A 141 30.56 -8.35 3.04
N PHE A 142 30.06 -7.19 3.44
CA PHE A 142 28.62 -6.99 3.59
C PHE A 142 27.96 -6.73 2.24
N THR A 143 26.80 -7.34 2.00
CA THR A 143 25.97 -7.04 0.83
C THR A 143 25.18 -5.74 1.03
N ALA A 144 24.68 -5.16 -0.05
CA ALA A 144 23.85 -3.96 0.04
C ALA A 144 22.55 -4.20 0.83
N GLU A 145 21.97 -5.40 0.76
CA GLU A 145 20.80 -5.77 1.54
C GLU A 145 21.12 -5.83 3.04
N GLN A 146 22.32 -6.28 3.41
CA GLN A 146 22.76 -6.27 4.81
C GLN A 146 23.00 -4.85 5.33
N CYS A 147 23.51 -3.95 4.50
CA CYS A 147 23.78 -2.57 4.89
C CYS A 147 22.53 -1.67 4.91
N PHE A 148 21.63 -1.83 3.94
CA PHE A 148 20.54 -0.88 3.68
C PHE A 148 19.14 -1.50 3.73
N GLY A 149 19.05 -2.84 3.79
CA GLY A 149 17.78 -3.57 3.73
C GLY A 149 16.97 -3.26 2.47
N ASP A 150 15.66 -3.40 2.59
CA ASP A 150 14.73 -3.12 1.48
C ASP A 150 14.52 -1.62 1.25
N GLY A 151 14.92 -0.77 2.19
CA GLY A 151 14.68 0.67 2.15
C GLY A 151 15.28 1.35 0.92
N LEU A 152 16.45 0.88 0.48
CA LEU A 152 17.11 1.34 -0.74
C LEU A 152 16.22 1.08 -1.97
N ASN A 153 15.72 -0.15 -2.12
CA ASN A 153 14.83 -0.53 -3.22
C ASN A 153 13.49 0.21 -3.14
N TRP A 154 12.90 0.35 -1.95
CA TRP A 154 11.67 1.12 -1.76
C TRP A 154 11.82 2.57 -2.22
N ALA A 155 12.94 3.23 -1.89
CA ALA A 155 13.18 4.61 -2.30
C ALA A 155 13.35 4.74 -3.82
N GLY A 156 14.21 3.91 -4.43
CA GLY A 156 14.46 3.96 -5.87
C GLY A 156 13.22 3.65 -6.70
N CYS A 157 12.50 2.57 -6.34
CA CYS A 157 11.25 2.19 -7.01
C CYS A 157 10.16 3.24 -6.81
N ALA A 158 10.02 3.83 -5.62
CA ALA A 158 9.04 4.90 -5.39
C ALA A 158 9.32 6.11 -6.28
N ILE A 159 10.58 6.56 -6.39
CA ILE A 159 10.93 7.70 -7.26
C ILE A 159 10.61 7.37 -8.72
N ILE A 160 10.96 6.18 -9.22
CA ILE A 160 10.63 5.74 -10.58
C ILE A 160 9.12 5.79 -10.81
N VAL A 161 8.33 5.22 -9.91
CA VAL A 161 6.86 5.19 -10.02
C VAL A 161 6.24 6.60 -9.96
N LEU A 162 6.80 7.53 -9.18
CA LEU A 162 6.26 8.88 -9.07
C LEU A 162 6.62 9.79 -10.25
N LEU A 163 7.77 9.54 -10.88
CA LEU A 163 8.23 10.25 -12.06
C LEU A 163 7.49 9.81 -13.33
N ASP A 164 7.06 8.56 -13.36
CA ASP A 164 6.49 7.94 -14.56
C ASP A 164 4.97 7.80 -14.48
N ASN A 165 4.27 8.06 -15.58
CA ASN A 165 2.83 7.82 -15.70
C ASN A 165 2.53 6.48 -16.39
N ASN A 166 3.54 5.76 -16.92
CA ASN A 166 3.35 4.57 -17.75
C ASN A 166 4.05 3.33 -17.18
N ALA A 167 3.28 2.25 -16.98
CA ALA A 167 3.74 0.95 -16.46
C ALA A 167 4.82 0.23 -17.31
N ALA A 168 5.15 0.74 -18.50
CA ALA A 168 6.06 0.10 -19.44
C ALA A 168 7.54 0.16 -18.99
N LEU A 169 7.98 1.25 -18.34
CA LEU A 169 9.40 1.42 -17.97
C LEU A 169 9.81 0.57 -16.76
N THR A 170 8.89 0.25 -15.85
CA THR A 170 9.12 -0.71 -14.75
C THR A 170 9.43 -2.12 -15.27
N SER A 171 8.85 -2.49 -16.42
CA SER A 171 9.13 -3.78 -17.06
C SER A 171 10.52 -3.83 -17.71
N LEU A 172 11.02 -2.70 -18.21
CA LEU A 172 12.31 -2.62 -18.90
C LEU A 172 13.50 -2.65 -17.93
N THR A 173 13.39 -2.03 -16.75
CA THR A 173 14.45 -2.07 -15.74
C THR A 173 14.63 -3.47 -15.15
N SER A 174 13.52 -4.16 -14.85
CA SER A 174 13.53 -5.53 -14.34
C SER A 174 13.95 -6.57 -15.39
N ALA A 175 13.49 -6.45 -16.64
CA ALA A 175 13.83 -7.39 -17.72
C ALA A 175 15.28 -7.28 -18.22
N THR A 176 15.83 -6.06 -18.31
CA THR A 176 17.22 -5.85 -18.76
C THR A 176 18.23 -6.38 -17.74
N ILE A 177 17.88 -6.37 -16.46
CA ILE A 177 18.73 -6.90 -15.39
C ILE A 177 18.59 -8.42 -15.30
N CYS A 178 17.39 -8.98 -15.45
CA CYS A 178 17.20 -10.44 -15.45
C CYS A 178 17.94 -11.13 -16.63
N SER A 179 17.97 -10.50 -17.81
CA SER A 179 18.72 -11.00 -18.97
C SER A 179 20.24 -10.89 -18.79
N LYS A 180 20.75 -9.72 -18.38
CA LYS A 180 22.20 -9.53 -18.18
C LYS A 180 22.77 -10.33 -17.00
N SER A 181 22.00 -10.54 -15.94
CA SER A 181 22.41 -11.38 -14.81
C SER A 181 22.46 -12.87 -15.17
N LYS A 182 21.57 -13.35 -16.06
CA LYS A 182 21.64 -14.71 -16.61
C LYS A 182 22.90 -14.92 -17.46
N ASP A 183 23.18 -14.01 -18.39
CA ASP A 183 24.37 -14.08 -19.26
C ASP A 183 25.70 -14.01 -18.47
N LYS A 184 25.76 -13.21 -17.41
CA LYS A 184 26.96 -13.08 -16.57
C LYS A 184 27.16 -14.30 -15.66
N MET A 185 26.07 -14.90 -15.17
CA MET A 185 26.10 -16.15 -14.39
C MET A 185 26.49 -17.35 -15.26
N GLU A 186 26.05 -17.41 -16.52
CA GLU A 186 26.50 -18.42 -17.48
C GLU A 186 27.99 -18.27 -17.83
N LYS A 187 28.48 -17.04 -18.05
CA LYS A 187 29.91 -16.78 -18.26
C LYS A 187 30.78 -17.14 -17.05
N MET A 188 30.32 -16.87 -15.82
CA MET A 188 31.06 -17.28 -14.61
C MET A 188 31.06 -18.79 -14.36
N LYS A 189 30.00 -19.51 -14.75
CA LYS A 189 29.98 -20.98 -14.70
C LYS A 189 30.92 -21.59 -15.75
N SER A 190 31.00 -21.00 -16.94
CA SER A 190 31.92 -21.44 -17.99
C SER A 190 33.39 -21.22 -17.65
N SER A 191 33.74 -20.17 -16.89
CA SER A 191 35.12 -19.93 -16.44
C SER A 191 35.56 -20.77 -15.24
N ARG A 192 34.64 -21.41 -14.51
CA ARG A 192 34.92 -22.34 -13.39
C ARG A 192 34.86 -23.82 -13.78
N MET A 193 34.53 -24.12 -15.03
CA MET A 193 34.43 -25.47 -15.57
C MET A 193 35.51 -25.69 -16.64
N PHE A 194 36.76 -25.41 -16.29
CA PHE A 194 37.92 -26.02 -16.93
C PHE A 194 38.84 -26.52 -15.80
N PRO A 195 39.27 -27.80 -15.85
CA PRO A 195 40.00 -28.45 -14.77
C PRO A 195 41.39 -27.83 -14.53
#